data_AF-A0A1Q7JY54-F1
#
_entry.id   AF-A0A1Q7JY54-F1
#
_cell.length_a   1.000
_cell.length_b   1.000
_cell.length_c   1.000
_cell.angle_alpha   90.00
_cell.angle_beta   90.00
_cell.angle_gamma   90.00
#
_symmetry.space_group_name_H-M   'P 1'
#
loop_
_entity.id
_entity.type
_entity.pdbx_description
1 polymer ?
#
loop_
_entity_poly.entity_id
_entity_poly.type
_entity_poly.pdbx_seq_one_letter_code
_entity_poly.pdbx_strand_id
1 'polypeptide(L)'
;MVMFAADTGSERATSIEDYQNTCTEFITDISRDYMDWVDRYQLGEQETARRKAAIRSIVKTTNDWIVKYGNTIKKVDIVMNDGVNKMAENTAGYPFKFDIYVNKMTHYITHPVGEIKMNIRAMPRPGRLARVGNYQKDQLLLVSASSPVNFSLSMESMKGADVLDDYVIVDAKNC
;
A
#
# COMPACT_ATOMS: atom_id res chain seq x y z
N MET A 1 -14.98 -14.92 26.91
CA MET A 1 -15.99 -14.05 26.28
C MET A 1 -15.27 -12.78 25.88
N VAL A 2 -14.80 -12.70 24.63
CA VAL A 2 -14.04 -11.53 24.15
C VAL A 2 -15.04 -10.62 23.43
N MET A 3 -15.18 -9.42 23.96
CA MET A 3 -16.08 -8.38 23.50
C MET A 3 -15.59 -7.88 22.14
N PHE A 4 -16.35 -8.12 21.07
CA PHE A 4 -16.15 -7.44 19.79
C PHE A 4 -16.42 -5.95 20.04
N ALA A 5 -15.38 -5.12 19.93
CA ALA A 5 -15.55 -3.67 19.98
C ALA A 5 -16.54 -3.29 18.88
N ALA A 6 -17.70 -2.77 19.29
CA ALA A 6 -18.66 -2.17 18.37
C ALA A 6 -17.97 -1.05 17.60
N ASP A 7 -18.29 -0.97 16.32
CA ASP A 7 -17.88 0.07 15.36
C ASP A 7 -18.47 1.42 15.83
N THR A 8 -17.88 2.01 16.88
CA THR A 8 -18.26 3.34 17.35
C THR A 8 -17.58 4.34 16.44
N GLY A 9 -18.40 4.95 15.58
CA GLY A 9 -17.99 5.67 14.38
C GLY A 9 -16.92 6.74 14.58
N SER A 10 -16.27 7.06 13.47
CA SER A 10 -15.57 8.34 13.31
C SER A 10 -16.54 9.45 13.72
N GLU A 11 -16.22 10.21 14.78
CA GLU A 11 -17.06 11.30 15.33
C GLU A 11 -17.43 12.40 14.30
N ARG A 12 -16.95 12.26 13.07
CA ARG A 12 -17.05 13.23 11.98
C ARG A 12 -18.02 12.84 10.86
N ALA A 13 -18.56 11.61 10.85
CA ALA A 13 -19.41 11.14 9.75
C ALA A 13 -20.76 10.63 10.25
N THR A 14 -21.84 11.18 9.68
CA THR A 14 -23.23 10.80 9.95
C THR A 14 -23.66 9.53 9.19
N SER A 15 -22.88 9.10 8.20
CA SER A 15 -23.09 7.87 7.42
C SER A 15 -21.76 7.37 6.82
N ILE A 16 -21.76 6.14 6.30
CA ILE A 16 -20.62 5.61 5.55
C ILE A 16 -20.36 6.41 4.27
N GLU A 17 -21.41 6.90 3.61
CA GLU A 17 -21.30 7.71 2.40
C GLU A 17 -20.62 9.06 2.69
N ASP A 18 -21.00 9.73 3.79
CA ASP A 18 -20.33 10.95 4.24
C ASP A 18 -18.85 10.71 4.53
N TYR A 19 -18.52 9.56 5.14
CA TYR A 19 -17.14 9.19 5.43
C TYR A 19 -16.35 8.92 4.14
N GLN A 20 -16.92 8.17 3.19
CA GLN A 20 -16.32 7.95 1.88
C GLN A 20 -16.04 9.29 1.19
N ASN A 21 -17.02 10.19 1.12
CA ASN A 21 -16.87 11.51 0.51
C ASN A 21 -15.74 12.31 1.17
N THR A 22 -15.77 12.42 2.51
CA THR A 22 -14.72 13.10 3.29
C THR A 22 -13.33 12.54 3.01
N CYS A 23 -13.17 11.21 2.96
CA CYS A 23 -11.89 10.57 2.67
C CYS A 23 -11.45 10.77 1.22
N THR A 24 -12.36 10.78 0.24
CA THR A 24 -12.01 11.06 -1.17
C THR A 24 -11.59 12.51 -1.40
N GLU A 25 -12.22 13.46 -0.68
CA GLU A 25 -11.80 14.86 -0.67
C GLU A 25 -10.41 15.01 -0.04
N PHE A 26 -10.20 14.39 1.13
CA PHE A 26 -8.90 14.38 1.80
C PHE A 26 -7.78 13.83 0.89
N ILE A 27 -7.99 12.70 0.22
CA ILE A 27 -7.02 12.12 -0.73
C ILE A 27 -6.74 13.08 -1.89
N THR A 28 -7.76 13.76 -2.39
CA THR A 28 -7.60 14.74 -3.48
C THR A 28 -6.78 15.93 -3.02
N ASP A 29 -7.07 16.48 -1.83
CA ASP A 29 -6.38 17.65 -1.31
C ASP A 29 -4.92 17.36 -0.95
N ILE A 30 -4.65 16.29 -0.20
CA ILE A 30 -3.27 15.94 0.19
C ILE A 30 -2.40 15.56 -1.02
N SER A 31 -3.01 15.10 -2.13
CA SER A 31 -2.26 14.82 -3.36
C SER A 31 -1.58 16.06 -3.95
N ARG A 32 -2.14 17.25 -3.71
CA ARG A 32 -1.53 18.51 -4.16
C ARG A 32 -0.21 18.75 -3.44
N ASP A 33 -0.18 18.54 -2.12
CA ASP A 33 1.04 18.65 -1.32
C ASP A 33 2.11 17.66 -1.81
N TYR A 34 1.74 16.42 -2.13
CA TYR A 34 2.67 15.44 -2.69
C TYR A 34 3.20 15.86 -4.06
N MET A 35 2.36 16.42 -4.95
CA MET A 35 2.80 16.95 -6.23
C MET A 35 3.72 18.16 -6.09
N ASP A 36 3.49 19.03 -5.11
CA ASP A 36 4.36 20.16 -4.79
C ASP A 36 5.71 19.68 -4.23
N TRP A 37 5.72 18.62 -3.42
CA TRP A 37 6.96 17.98 -2.97
C TRP A 37 7.77 17.40 -4.13
N VAL A 38 7.13 16.85 -5.16
CA VAL A 38 7.83 16.42 -6.37
C VAL A 38 8.55 17.60 -7.05
N ASP A 39 7.91 18.77 -7.14
CA ASP A 39 8.54 19.96 -7.73
C ASP A 39 9.76 20.44 -6.94
N ARG A 40 9.70 20.34 -5.61
CA ARG A 40 10.81 20.73 -4.72
C ARG A 40 12.06 19.88 -4.92
N TYR A 41 11.94 18.65 -5.40
CA TYR A 41 13.10 17.82 -5.73
C TYR A 41 13.84 18.28 -6.99
N GLN A 42 13.27 19.20 -7.80
CA GLN A 42 13.90 19.75 -9.01
C GLN A 42 14.42 18.65 -9.95
N LEU A 43 13.63 17.58 -10.10
CA LEU A 43 13.97 16.46 -10.97
C LEU A 43 13.86 16.86 -12.44
N GLY A 44 14.49 16.08 -13.32
CA GLY A 44 14.32 16.26 -14.76
C GLY A 44 12.84 16.18 -15.17
N GLU A 45 12.46 16.94 -16.20
CA GLU A 45 11.06 17.11 -16.64
C GLU A 45 10.32 15.77 -16.83
N GLN A 46 10.99 14.79 -17.45
CA GLN A 46 10.41 13.46 -17.67
C GLN A 46 10.09 12.74 -16.36
N GLU A 47 10.99 12.79 -15.37
CA GLU A 47 10.79 12.12 -14.09
C GLU A 47 9.73 12.84 -13.25
N THR A 48 9.74 14.17 -13.24
CA THR A 48 8.70 15.00 -12.62
C THR A 48 7.32 14.66 -13.19
N ALA A 49 7.19 14.63 -14.52
CA ALA A 49 5.94 14.29 -15.19
C ALA A 49 5.48 12.86 -14.86
N ARG A 50 6.42 11.89 -14.84
CA ARG A 50 6.15 10.50 -14.48
C ARG A 50 5.62 10.37 -13.05
N ARG A 51 6.28 10.97 -12.06
CA ARG A 51 5.88 10.90 -10.64
C ARG A 51 4.51 11.54 -10.41
N LYS A 52 4.27 12.73 -10.98
CA LYS A 52 2.97 13.40 -10.90
C LYS A 52 1.86 12.60 -11.58
N ALA A 53 2.14 11.94 -12.71
CA ALA A 53 1.18 11.06 -13.35
C ALA A 53 0.85 9.82 -12.49
N ALA A 54 1.85 9.23 -11.83
CA ALA A 54 1.65 8.13 -10.90
C ALA A 54 0.79 8.54 -9.70
N ILE A 55 1.07 9.69 -9.07
CA ILE A 55 0.26 10.25 -7.97
C ILE A 55 -1.19 10.46 -8.41
N ARG A 56 -1.43 11.06 -9.59
CA ARG A 56 -2.80 11.22 -10.12
C ARG A 56 -3.51 9.88 -10.34
N SER A 57 -2.79 8.87 -10.81
CA SER A 57 -3.36 7.52 -10.98
C SER A 57 -3.70 6.89 -9.63
N ILE A 58 -2.87 7.08 -8.60
CA ILE A 58 -3.12 6.61 -7.24
C ILE A 58 -4.38 7.27 -6.68
N VAL A 59 -4.50 8.60 -6.77
CA VAL A 59 -5.70 9.34 -6.34
C VAL A 59 -6.96 8.78 -6.99
N LYS A 60 -6.94 8.63 -8.32
CA LYS A 60 -8.08 8.10 -9.07
C LYS A 60 -8.48 6.70 -8.59
N THR A 61 -7.50 5.80 -8.47
CA THR A 61 -7.76 4.40 -8.07
C THR A 61 -8.19 4.30 -6.60
N THR A 62 -7.54 5.02 -5.69
CA THR A 62 -7.90 5.06 -4.27
C THR A 62 -9.32 5.57 -4.09
N ASN A 63 -9.70 6.67 -4.74
CA ASN A 63 -11.07 7.19 -4.64
C ASN A 63 -12.11 6.21 -5.22
N ASP A 64 -11.82 5.60 -6.37
CA ASP A 64 -12.67 4.56 -6.96
C ASP A 64 -12.87 3.36 -6.02
N TRP A 65 -11.80 2.94 -5.32
CA TRP A 65 -11.84 1.81 -4.39
C TRP A 65 -12.54 2.16 -3.07
N ILE A 66 -12.38 3.38 -2.56
CA ILE A 66 -13.13 3.87 -1.40
C ILE A 66 -14.63 3.75 -1.66
N VAL A 67 -15.08 4.22 -2.83
CA VAL A 67 -16.50 4.19 -3.22
C VAL A 67 -16.98 2.75 -3.45
N LYS A 68 -16.22 1.93 -4.18
CA LYS A 68 -16.65 0.57 -4.57
C LYS A 68 -16.57 -0.45 -3.44
N TYR A 69 -15.55 -0.36 -2.59
CA TYR A 69 -15.21 -1.43 -1.63
C TYR A 69 -15.21 -0.96 -0.17
N GLY A 70 -15.18 0.34 0.08
CA GLY A 70 -15.19 0.95 1.42
C GLY A 70 -16.56 0.95 2.09
N ASN A 71 -17.19 -0.22 2.23
CA ASN A 71 -18.54 -0.33 2.83
C ASN A 71 -18.55 -0.38 4.37
N THR A 72 -17.40 -0.18 5.01
CA THR A 72 -17.24 0.03 6.46
C THR A 72 -16.15 1.06 6.68
N ILE A 73 -16.17 1.77 7.82
CA ILE A 73 -15.14 2.77 8.18
C ILE A 73 -13.75 2.14 8.08
N LYS A 74 -13.58 0.95 8.66
CA LYS A 74 -12.31 0.20 8.59
C LYS A 74 -11.82 -0.03 7.16
N LYS A 75 -12.70 -0.38 6.22
CA LYS A 75 -12.30 -0.60 4.82
C LYS A 75 -11.95 0.70 4.12
N VAL A 76 -12.67 1.79 4.40
CA VAL A 76 -12.32 3.14 3.92
C VAL A 76 -10.92 3.52 4.42
N ASP A 77 -10.63 3.33 5.71
CA ASP A 77 -9.33 3.63 6.30
C ASP A 77 -8.19 2.84 5.65
N ILE A 78 -8.39 1.54 5.40
CA ILE A 78 -7.39 0.70 4.75
C ILE A 78 -7.05 1.26 3.37
N VAL A 79 -8.05 1.54 2.53
CA VAL A 79 -7.84 2.03 1.17
C VAL A 79 -7.26 3.44 1.16
N MET A 80 -7.73 4.31 2.06
CA MET A 80 -7.22 5.68 2.22
C MET A 80 -5.74 5.67 2.61
N ASN A 81 -5.38 4.95 3.67
CA ASN A 81 -4.00 4.90 4.18
C ASN A 81 -3.04 4.29 3.15
N ASP A 82 -3.47 3.24 2.43
CA ASP A 82 -2.71 2.66 1.32
C ASP A 82 -2.48 3.70 0.20
N GLY A 83 -3.50 4.48 -0.16
CA GLY A 83 -3.36 5.58 -1.12
C GLY A 83 -2.34 6.63 -0.69
N VAL A 84 -2.39 7.07 0.57
CA VAL A 84 -1.42 8.04 1.14
C VAL A 84 0.01 7.48 1.06
N ASN A 85 0.23 6.23 1.48
CA ASN A 85 1.54 5.60 1.44
C ASN A 85 2.08 5.50 0.01
N LYS A 86 1.26 5.07 -0.95
CA LYS A 86 1.64 4.99 -2.38
C LYS A 86 1.98 6.36 -2.97
N MET A 87 1.28 7.42 -2.58
CA MET A 87 1.63 8.79 -2.98
C MET A 87 2.98 9.22 -2.40
N ALA A 88 3.24 8.93 -1.12
CA ALA A 88 4.52 9.22 -0.48
C ALA A 88 5.69 8.48 -1.16
N GLU A 89 5.50 7.19 -1.47
CA GLU A 89 6.47 6.37 -2.20
C GLU A 89 6.78 6.94 -3.59
N ASN A 90 5.77 7.38 -4.34
CA ASN A 90 5.97 7.96 -5.67
C ASN A 90 6.50 9.40 -5.63
N THR A 91 6.38 10.07 -4.47
CA THR A 91 6.99 11.37 -4.23
C THR A 91 8.48 11.22 -4.01
N ALA A 92 8.90 10.38 -3.04
CA ALA A 92 10.30 10.15 -2.71
C ALA A 92 11.05 9.35 -3.80
N GLY A 93 10.35 8.40 -4.43
CA GLY A 93 10.94 7.39 -5.31
C GLY A 93 11.65 6.29 -4.54
N TYR A 94 12.10 5.26 -5.26
CA TYR A 94 12.75 4.10 -4.65
C TYR A 94 14.28 4.15 -4.77
N PRO A 95 15.03 3.81 -3.71
CA PRO A 95 16.49 3.87 -3.74
C PRO A 95 17.13 2.79 -4.64
N PHE A 96 16.40 1.71 -4.95
CA PHE A 96 16.81 0.65 -5.86
C PHE A 96 15.56 0.02 -6.47
N LYS A 97 15.75 -0.79 -7.51
CA LYS A 97 14.63 -1.46 -8.17
C LYS A 97 14.13 -2.62 -7.31
N PHE A 98 12.87 -2.55 -6.91
CA PHE A 98 12.14 -3.70 -6.40
C PHE A 98 10.72 -3.70 -6.95
N ASP A 99 10.14 -4.89 -7.01
CA ASP A 99 8.83 -5.15 -7.54
C ASP A 99 8.10 -6.12 -6.61
N ILE A 100 6.84 -5.82 -6.29
CA ILE A 100 5.93 -6.73 -5.60
C ILE A 100 4.75 -7.00 -6.52
N TYR A 101 4.47 -8.28 -6.79
CA TYR A 101 3.43 -8.64 -7.75
C TYR A 101 2.69 -9.93 -7.43
N VAL A 102 1.41 -9.96 -7.80
CA VAL A 102 0.53 -11.12 -7.77
C VAL A 102 0.01 -11.33 -9.19
N ASN A 103 0.21 -12.52 -9.76
CA ASN A 103 -0.23 -12.84 -11.12
C ASN A 103 0.18 -11.76 -12.17
N LYS A 104 1.39 -11.20 -12.03
CA LYS A 104 1.96 -10.10 -12.85
C LYS A 104 1.32 -8.72 -12.66
N MET A 105 0.35 -8.58 -11.76
CA MET A 105 -0.24 -7.29 -11.38
C MET A 105 0.48 -6.71 -10.17
N THR A 106 0.56 -5.38 -10.10
CA THR A 106 1.26 -4.63 -9.03
C THR A 106 0.32 -3.60 -8.42
N HIS A 107 0.61 -3.15 -7.20
CA HIS A 107 -0.09 -2.08 -6.46
C HIS A 107 -1.56 -2.36 -6.10
N TYR A 108 -2.43 -2.51 -7.10
CA TYR A 108 -3.86 -2.73 -6.95
C TYR A 108 -4.27 -3.96 -7.75
N ILE A 109 -4.77 -4.98 -7.05
CA ILE A 109 -5.09 -6.28 -7.65
C ILE A 109 -6.47 -6.75 -7.19
N THR A 110 -7.10 -7.60 -7.99
CA THR A 110 -8.24 -8.42 -7.56
C THR A 110 -7.81 -9.88 -7.59
N HIS A 111 -8.09 -10.60 -6.50
CA HIS A 111 -7.76 -12.01 -6.36
C HIS A 111 -8.95 -12.75 -5.74
N PRO A 112 -9.24 -14.00 -6.14
CA PRO A 112 -10.20 -14.84 -5.42
C PRO A 112 -9.84 -14.99 -3.95
N VAL A 113 -10.83 -15.14 -3.08
CA VAL A 113 -10.59 -15.43 -1.65
C VAL A 113 -9.76 -16.71 -1.51
N GLY A 114 -8.74 -16.68 -0.64
CA GLY A 114 -7.83 -17.80 -0.44
C GLY A 114 -6.41 -17.37 -0.10
N GLU A 115 -5.44 -18.19 -0.48
CA GLU A 115 -4.03 -17.87 -0.32
C GLU A 115 -3.54 -17.00 -1.48
N ILE A 116 -2.91 -15.87 -1.14
CA ILE A 116 -2.38 -14.91 -2.09
C ILE A 116 -0.86 -15.04 -2.08
N LYS A 117 -0.29 -15.52 -3.19
CA LYS A 117 1.17 -15.54 -3.38
C LYS A 117 1.65 -14.20 -3.92
N MET A 118 2.26 -13.40 -3.05
CA MET A 118 2.89 -12.12 -3.38
C MET A 118 4.37 -12.34 -3.66
N ASN A 119 4.78 -12.25 -4.91
CA ASN A 119 6.19 -12.37 -5.29
C ASN A 119 6.90 -11.05 -5.01
N ILE A 120 8.11 -11.13 -4.48
CA ILE A 120 8.98 -10.01 -4.16
C ILE A 120 10.26 -10.20 -4.93
N ARG A 121 10.62 -9.21 -5.75
CA ARG A 121 11.90 -9.19 -6.45
C ARG A 121 12.62 -7.89 -6.17
N ALA A 122 13.90 -7.95 -5.83
CA ALA A 122 14.73 -6.76 -5.68
C ALA A 122 16.12 -6.96 -6.28
N MET A 123 16.57 -5.94 -6.99
CA MET A 123 17.93 -5.86 -7.51
C MET A 123 18.68 -4.74 -6.77
N PRO A 124 19.62 -5.08 -5.89
CA PRO A 124 20.40 -4.09 -5.15
C PRO A 124 21.35 -3.34 -6.09
N ARG A 125 21.88 -2.22 -5.60
CA ARG A 125 22.96 -1.50 -6.29
C ARG A 125 24.25 -2.36 -6.27
N PRO A 126 25.19 -2.17 -7.22
CA PRO A 126 26.45 -2.90 -7.23
C PRO A 126 27.18 -2.86 -5.89
N GLY A 127 27.69 -4.01 -5.44
CA GLY A 127 28.39 -4.15 -4.15
C GLY A 127 27.48 -4.14 -2.92
N ARG A 128 26.15 -4.25 -3.09
CA ARG A 128 25.17 -4.36 -2.00
C ARG A 128 24.36 -5.64 -2.15
N LEU A 129 23.84 -6.12 -1.03
CA LEU A 129 22.90 -7.23 -0.96
C LEU A 129 21.49 -6.70 -0.68
N ALA A 130 20.46 -7.39 -1.17
CA ALA A 130 19.06 -7.15 -0.85
C ALA A 130 18.55 -8.21 0.13
N ARG A 131 17.63 -7.82 1.03
CA ARG A 131 16.91 -8.72 1.94
C ARG A 131 15.58 -8.10 2.36
N VAL A 132 14.67 -8.91 2.85
CA VAL A 132 13.49 -8.46 3.59
C VAL A 132 13.92 -8.10 5.01
N GLY A 133 13.57 -6.89 5.44
CA GLY A 133 13.79 -6.40 6.80
C GLY A 133 12.47 -6.19 7.53
N ASN A 134 12.55 -5.98 8.84
CA ASN A 134 11.37 -5.71 9.64
C ASN A 134 10.85 -4.28 9.38
N TYR A 135 9.52 -4.15 9.26
CA TYR A 135 8.85 -2.85 9.25
C TYR A 135 9.08 -2.08 10.57
N GLN A 136 9.03 -2.77 11.71
CA GLN A 136 9.37 -2.24 13.05
C GLN A 136 10.07 -3.32 13.87
N LYS A 137 10.65 -2.98 15.04
CA LYS A 137 11.49 -3.87 15.87
C LYS A 137 11.01 -5.34 15.90
N ASP A 138 9.73 -5.56 16.21
CA ASP A 138 9.12 -6.87 16.38
C ASP A 138 8.00 -7.16 15.36
N GLN A 139 8.00 -6.44 14.23
CA GLN A 139 6.98 -6.56 13.18
C GLN A 139 7.62 -6.66 11.80
N LEU A 140 7.49 -7.82 11.15
CA LEU A 140 8.04 -8.05 9.81
C LEU A 140 7.31 -7.20 8.76
N LEU A 141 5.98 -7.34 8.67
CA LEU A 141 5.13 -6.66 7.70
C LEU A 141 4.05 -5.84 8.42
N LEU A 142 3.76 -4.65 7.88
CA LEU A 142 2.52 -3.95 8.18
C LEU A 142 1.42 -4.47 7.27
N VAL A 143 0.40 -5.10 7.86
CA VAL A 143 -0.74 -5.63 7.11
C VAL A 143 -2.02 -4.97 7.61
N SER A 144 -2.75 -4.34 6.69
CA SER A 144 -4.03 -3.70 6.94
C SER A 144 -5.11 -4.48 6.20
N ALA A 145 -6.02 -5.11 6.94
CA ALA A 145 -7.06 -5.99 6.37
C ALA A 145 -8.39 -5.85 7.12
N SER A 146 -9.50 -6.03 6.41
CA SER A 146 -10.86 -5.99 6.98
C SER A 146 -11.09 -7.12 7.99
N SER A 147 -10.48 -8.27 7.75
CA SER A 147 -10.48 -9.45 8.61
C SER A 147 -9.05 -9.85 9.01
N PRO A 148 -8.85 -10.64 10.08
CA PRO A 148 -7.54 -11.17 10.40
C PRO A 148 -6.95 -11.98 9.24
N VAL A 149 -5.70 -11.69 8.91
CA VAL A 149 -4.92 -12.42 7.90
C VAL A 149 -3.59 -12.83 8.52
N ASN A 150 -3.13 -14.02 8.15
CA ASN A 150 -1.80 -14.49 8.51
C ASN A 150 -0.90 -14.41 7.28
N PHE A 151 0.41 -14.38 7.49
CA PHE A 151 1.35 -14.48 6.40
C PHE A 151 2.52 -15.39 6.75
N SER A 152 3.17 -15.92 5.73
CA SER A 152 4.44 -16.64 5.84
C SER A 152 5.42 -16.14 4.77
N LEU A 153 6.70 -16.12 5.15
CA LEU A 153 7.84 -15.76 4.31
C LEU A 153 9.00 -16.69 4.70
N SER A 154 9.84 -17.03 3.72
CA SER A 154 11.06 -17.79 3.99
C SER A 154 12.02 -17.01 4.88
N MET A 155 12.63 -17.66 5.87
CA MET A 155 13.72 -17.05 6.65
C MET A 155 14.95 -16.78 5.79
N GLU A 156 15.09 -17.45 4.64
CA GLU A 156 16.15 -17.16 3.67
C GLU A 156 16.01 -15.76 3.06
N SER A 157 14.79 -15.23 2.90
CA SER A 157 14.58 -13.87 2.39
C SER A 157 15.12 -12.79 3.34
N MET A 158 15.36 -13.13 4.60
CA MET A 158 15.94 -12.23 5.60
C MET A 158 17.48 -12.22 5.58
N LYS A 159 18.10 -13.12 4.83
CA LYS A 159 19.52 -13.12 4.54
C LYS A 159 19.80 -12.24 3.33
N GLY A 160 20.99 -11.64 3.29
CA GLY A 160 21.40 -10.82 2.15
C GLY A 160 21.65 -11.68 0.91
N ALA A 161 21.06 -11.29 -0.22
CA ALA A 161 21.25 -11.93 -1.52
C ALA A 161 21.63 -10.91 -2.59
N ASP A 162 22.39 -11.35 -3.60
CA ASP A 162 22.74 -10.52 -4.78
C ASP A 162 21.50 -10.15 -5.60
N VAL A 163 20.50 -11.03 -5.63
CA VAL A 163 19.16 -10.79 -6.12
C VAL A 163 18.19 -11.42 -5.14
N LEU A 164 17.26 -10.63 -4.61
CA LEU A 164 16.14 -11.17 -3.85
C LEU A 164 15.06 -11.56 -4.85
N ASP A 165 14.65 -12.83 -4.84
CA ASP A 165 13.54 -13.36 -5.63
C ASP A 165 12.83 -14.41 -4.79
N ASP A 166 11.76 -14.00 -4.11
CA ASP A 166 11.04 -14.82 -3.14
C ASP A 166 9.55 -14.45 -3.12
N TYR A 167 8.78 -14.96 -2.18
CA TYR A 167 7.37 -14.64 -2.05
C TYR A 167 6.88 -14.66 -0.59
N VAL A 168 5.90 -13.81 -0.32
CA VAL A 168 5.06 -13.85 0.87
C VAL A 168 3.78 -14.57 0.51
N ILE A 169 3.34 -15.55 1.31
CA ILE A 169 1.99 -16.11 1.23
C ILE A 169 1.15 -15.38 2.26
N VAL A 170 0.03 -14.78 1.83
CA VAL A 170 -0.98 -14.21 2.72
C VAL A 170 -2.20 -15.14 2.73
N ASP A 171 -2.60 -15.61 3.91
CA ASP A 171 -3.86 -16.35 4.09
C ASP A 171 -5.01 -15.35 4.31
N ALA A 172 -5.79 -15.13 3.25
CA ALA A 172 -6.92 -14.22 3.21
C ALA A 172 -8.27 -14.97 3.13
N LYS A 173 -8.35 -16.23 3.59
CA LYS A 173 -9.59 -17.05 3.50
C LYS A 173 -10.80 -16.44 4.24
N ASN A 174 -10.56 -15.54 5.19
CA ASN A 174 -11.58 -14.89 6.00
C ASN A 174 -11.91 -13.45 5.57
N CYS A 175 -11.33 -12.96 4.47
CA CYS A 175 -11.53 -11.60 3.98
C CYS A 175 -12.84 -11.43 3.20
#